data_AF-A0A4S8QEG9-F1
#
_entry.id   AF-A0A4S8QEG9-F1
#
_cell.length_a   1.000
_cell.length_b   1.000
_cell.length_c   1.000
_cell.angle_alpha   90.00
_cell.angle_beta   90.00
_cell.angle_gamma   90.00
#
_symmetry.space_group_name_H-M   'P 1'
#
loop_
_entity.id
_entity.type
_entity.pdbx_description
1 polymer ?
#
loop_
_entity_poly.entity_id
_entity_poly.type
_entity_poly.pdbx_seq_one_letter_code
_entity_poly.pdbx_strand_id
1 'polypeptide(L)' 'MTDQQPTGWDRAKFRKSSRSDSTSDGNCVAAAVEGSAVAVGDTKLPTSDGSFKHLLVTREDWTGLVTAIKA' A
#
# COMPACT_ATOMS: atom_id res chain seq x y z
N MET A 1 -13.22 6.89 15.43
CA MET A 1 -13.42 5.81 14.44
C MET A 1 -12.19 4.94 14.52
N THR A 2 -12.33 3.71 15.02
CA THR A 2 -11.27 2.72 14.92
C THR A 2 -11.25 2.31 13.46
N ASP A 3 -10.29 2.82 12.68
CA ASP A 3 -10.05 2.39 11.30
C ASP A 3 -9.65 0.92 11.33
N GLN A 4 -10.65 0.04 11.33
CA GLN A 4 -10.43 -1.38 11.13
C GLN A 4 -10.10 -1.53 9.66
N GLN A 5 -8.81 -1.60 9.36
CA GLN A 5 -8.36 -1.75 7.99
C GLN A 5 -8.90 -3.05 7.38
N PRO A 6 -9.14 -3.07 6.05
CA PRO A 6 -9.58 -4.28 5.37
C PRO A 6 -8.63 -5.44 5.69
N THR A 7 -9.20 -6.56 6.14
CA THR A 7 -8.45 -7.79 6.41
C THR A 7 -8.06 -8.46 5.10
N GLY A 8 -6.93 -9.19 5.07
CA GLY A 8 -6.44 -9.90 3.89
C GLY A 8 -5.12 -9.36 3.31
N TRP A 9 -4.61 -8.23 3.79
CA TRP A 9 -3.36 -7.65 3.33
C TRP A 9 -2.17 -8.06 4.20
N ASP A 10 -1.86 -9.34 4.29
CA ASP A 10 -0.73 -9.81 5.11
C ASP A 10 0.59 -9.14 4.70
N ARG A 11 1.46 -8.82 5.67
CA ARG A 11 2.79 -8.24 5.40
C ARG A 11 3.58 -9.00 4.33
N ALA A 12 3.41 -10.32 4.26
CA ALA A 12 4.06 -11.17 3.26
C ALA A 12 3.61 -10.93 1.82
N LYS A 13 2.46 -10.28 1.59
CA LYS A 13 1.97 -9.89 0.25
C LYS A 13 2.63 -8.60 -0.25
N PHE A 14 3.08 -7.74 0.66
CA PHE A 14 3.69 -6.46 0.31
C PHE A 14 5.06 -6.65 -0.35
N ARG A 15 5.29 -5.88 -1.41
CA ARG A 15 6.55 -5.83 -2.15
C ARG A 15 7.07 -4.39 -2.11
N LYS A 16 8.29 -4.24 -1.62
CA LYS A 16 9.04 -2.97 -1.74
C LYS A 16 9.63 -2.89 -3.14
N SER A 17 9.80 -1.67 -3.63
CA SER A 17 10.59 -1.43 -4.84
C SER A 17 12.04 -1.86 -4.63
N SER A 18 12.64 -2.49 -5.64
CA SER A 18 14.08 -2.79 -5.71
C SER A 18 14.96 -1.56 -6.00
N ARG A 19 14.35 -0.36 -5.99
CA ARG A 19 15.03 0.93 -6.01
C ARG A 19 14.97 1.62 -4.64
N SER A 20 14.34 0.98 -3.65
CA SER A 20 14.13 1.51 -2.30
C SER A 20 15.07 0.81 -1.31
N ASP A 21 16.33 0.72 -1.68
CA ASP A 21 17.35 -0.08 -1.00
C ASP A 21 17.96 0.75 0.14
N SER A 22 18.08 0.12 1.30
CA SER A 22 18.12 0.77 2.61
C SER A 22 19.53 1.23 3.06
N THR A 23 20.19 2.11 2.33
CA THR A 23 21.52 2.60 2.73
C THR A 23 21.55 3.93 3.48
N SER A 24 20.46 4.69 3.57
CA SER A 24 20.41 5.79 4.54
C SER A 24 19.03 6.10 5.10
N ASP A 25 17.95 6.08 4.32
CA ASP A 25 16.60 6.46 4.80
C ASP A 25 15.48 5.69 4.08
N GLY A 26 15.74 4.41 3.79
CA GLY A 26 15.01 3.57 2.85
C GLY A 26 13.49 3.80 2.82
N ASN A 27 12.98 4.18 1.65
CA ASN A 27 11.58 4.54 1.41
C ASN A 27 10.63 3.52 2.06
N CYS A 28 9.72 4.03 2.89
CA CYS A 28 8.91 3.25 3.82
C CYS A 28 7.70 2.58 3.15
N VAL A 29 7.54 2.75 1.84
CA VAL A 29 6.33 2.35 1.13
C VAL A 29 6.52 0.99 0.46
N ALA A 30 5.52 0.12 0.63
CA ALA A 30 5.39 -1.12 -0.11
C ALA A 30 3.99 -1.21 -0.72
N ALA A 31 3.86 -1.99 -1.79
CA ALA A 31 2.57 -2.23 -2.43
C ALA A 31 2.22 -3.72 -2.39
N ALA A 32 0.93 -4.02 -2.23
CA ALA A 32 0.37 -5.35 -2.44
C ALA A 32 -0.79 -5.23 -3.44
N VAL A 33 -0.99 -6.27 -4.25
CA VAL A 33 -2.08 -6.34 -5.24
C VAL A 33 -2.96 -7.54 -4.93
N GLU A 34 -4.27 -7.34 -4.90
CA GLU A 34 -5.28 -8.38 -4.71
C GLU A 34 -6.48 -8.10 -5.62
N GLY A 35 -6.70 -8.97 -6.61
CA GLY A 35 -7.72 -8.75 -7.62
C GLY A 35 -7.54 -7.43 -8.37
N SER A 36 -8.53 -6.53 -8.25
CA SER A 36 -8.54 -5.20 -8.87
C SER A 36 -8.12 -4.06 -7.95
N ALA A 37 -7.65 -4.35 -6.74
CA ALA A 37 -7.25 -3.35 -5.77
C ALA A 37 -5.75 -3.41 -5.45
N VAL A 38 -5.20 -2.27 -5.07
CA VAL A 38 -3.81 -2.12 -4.63
C VAL A 38 -3.81 -1.55 -3.22
N ALA A 39 -3.14 -2.21 -2.29
CA ALA A 39 -2.84 -1.63 -0.98
C ALA A 39 -1.45 -0.98 -1.02
N VAL A 40 -1.37 0.31 -0.70
CA VAL A 40 -0.11 1.06 -0.56
C VAL A 40 0.16 1.27 0.92
N GLY A 41 1.10 0.51 1.46
CA GLY A 41 1.36 0.40 2.90
C GLY A 41 2.66 1.08 3.35
N ASP A 42 2.61 1.67 4.55
CA ASP A 42 3.78 2.15 5.28
C ASP A 42 4.37 1.04 6.15
N THR A 43 5.50 0.51 5.70
CA THR A 43 6.22 -0.58 6.35
C THR A 43 6.82 -0.25 7.72
N LYS A 44 6.82 1.03 8.13
CA LYS A 44 7.18 1.44 9.49
C LYS A 44 6.02 1.41 10.47
N LEU A 45 4.78 1.26 9.99
CA LEU A 45 3.57 1.29 10.80
C LEU A 45 2.87 -0.08 10.76
N PRO A 46 3.40 -1.11 11.44
CA PRO A 46 2.74 -2.40 11.52
C PRO A 46 1.40 -2.29 12.26
N THR A 47 0.44 -3.09 11.86
CA THR A 47 -0.86 -3.23 12.53
C THR A 47 -0.90 -4.52 13.33
N SER A 48 -1.79 -4.58 14.33
CA SER A 48 -1.93 -5.73 15.23
C SER A 48 -2.44 -7.00 14.52
N ASP A 49 -3.10 -6.84 13.37
CA ASP A 49 -3.59 -7.93 12.51
C ASP A 49 -2.52 -8.52 11.59
N GLY A 50 -1.26 -8.07 11.69
CA GLY A 50 -0.16 -8.61 10.91
C GLY A 50 0.01 -7.99 9.52
N SER A 51 -0.62 -6.85 9.26
CA SER A 51 -0.45 -5.99 8.08
C SER A 51 0.47 -4.77 8.36
N PHE A 52 0.39 -3.77 7.47
CA PHE A 52 0.89 -2.41 7.62
C PHE A 52 -0.27 -1.43 7.49
N LYS A 53 -0.17 -0.25 8.10
CA LYS A 53 -1.08 0.86 7.78
C LYS A 53 -0.99 1.15 6.28
N HIS A 54 -2.13 1.14 5.60
CA HIS A 54 -2.18 1.19 4.14
C HIS A 54 -3.40 1.94 3.61
N LEU A 55 -3.22 2.58 2.47
CA LEU A 55 -4.31 3.11 1.65
C LEU A 55 -4.74 2.03 0.66
N LEU A 56 -6.05 1.77 0.60
CA LEU A 56 -6.61 0.94 -0.46
C LEU A 56 -6.90 1.83 -1.66
N VAL A 57 -6.30 1.47 -2.79
CA VAL A 57 -6.51 2.12 -4.08
C VAL A 57 -7.35 1.16 -4.92
N THR A 58 -8.61 1.51 -5.11
CA THR A 58 -9.52 0.74 -5.97
C THR A 58 -9.21 1.00 -7.45
N ARG A 59 -9.81 0.21 -8.34
CA ARG A 59 -9.72 0.46 -9.79
C ARG A 59 -10.30 1.82 -10.14
N GLU A 60 -11.40 2.18 -9.50
CA GLU A 60 -12.12 3.43 -9.67
C GLU A 60 -11.23 4.62 -9.27
N ASP A 61 -10.61 4.56 -8.08
CA ASP A 61 -9.70 5.60 -7.60
C ASP A 61 -8.48 5.76 -8.51
N TRP A 62 -7.89 4.63 -8.95
CA TRP A 62 -6.75 4.66 -9.86
C TRP A 62 -7.11 5.26 -11.22
N THR A 63 -8.28 4.91 -11.75
CA THR A 63 -8.79 5.46 -13.01
C THR A 63 -9.02 6.97 -12.88
N GLY A 64 -9.59 7.42 -11.76
CA GLY A 64 -9.78 8.84 -11.45
C GLY A 64 -8.46 9.59 -11.40
N LEU A 65 -7.46 9.06 -10.69
CA LEU A 65 -6.12 9.65 -10.61
C LEU A 65 -5.46 9.79 -11.99
N VAL A 66 -5.41 8.70 -12.76
CA VAL A 66 -4.79 8.70 -14.10
C VAL A 66 -5.49 9.68 -15.04
N THR A 67 -6.82 9.79 -14.93
CA THR A 67 -7.60 10.76 -15.72
C THR A 67 -7.22 12.19 -15.35
N ALA A 68 -7.13 12.50 -14.06
CA ALA A 68 -6.74 13.82 -13.57
C ALA A 68 -5.31 14.23 -13.96
N ILE A 69 -4.35 13.29 -13.99
CA ILE A 69 -2.96 13.57 -14.40
C ILE A 69 -2.86 13.88 -15.90
N LYS A 70 -3.73 13.29 -16.72
CA LYS A 70 -3.70 13.43 -18.18
C LYS A 70 -4.49 14.63 -18.71
N ALA A 71 -5.37 15.21 -17.87
CA ALA A 71 -6.15 16.40 -18.19
C ALA A 71 -5.27 17.65 -18.16
#